data_AF-A0A6N6KVD2-F1
#
_entry.id   AF-A0A6N6KVD2-F1
#
_cell.length_a   1.000
_cell.length_b   1.000
_cell.length_c   1.000
_cell.angle_alpha   90.00
_cell.angle_beta   90.00
_cell.angle_gamma   90.00
#
_symmetry.space_group_name_H-M   'P 1'
#
loop_
_entity.id
_entity.type
_entity.pdbx_description
1 polymer ?
#
loop_
_entity_poly.entity_id
_entity_poly.type
_entity_poly.pdbx_seq_one_letter_code
_entity_poly.pdbx_strand_id
1 'polypeptide(L)'
;MSDPDFPSIYKSREGYRAIQAWYDRTLAQLSIPVQSHYIPTDLGKTHLLELGEGDKPPLILLHPLSANALMWSPQFEALSQHFRLIVPDIIGMAGRSGSTRPSYKSDAHAHW
;
A
#
# COMPACT_ATOMS: atom_id res chain seq x y z
N MET A 1 17.46 11.29 20.55
CA MET A 1 17.89 10.01 19.93
C MET A 1 17.09 9.80 18.66
N SER A 2 17.75 9.66 17.52
CA SER A 2 17.10 9.38 16.23
C SER A 2 16.56 7.96 16.25
N ASP A 3 15.24 7.83 16.23
CA ASP A 3 14.54 6.58 15.99
C ASP A 3 14.86 6.11 14.55
N PRO A 4 15.61 5.00 14.38
CA PRO A 4 16.04 4.50 13.07
C PRO A 4 14.87 4.01 12.21
N ASP A 5 13.69 3.82 12.81
CA ASP A 5 12.50 3.31 12.13
C ASP A 5 11.61 4.44 11.56
N PHE A 6 12.00 5.71 11.73
CA PHE A 6 11.26 6.82 11.14
C PHE A 6 11.40 6.81 9.60
N PRO A 7 10.29 6.70 8.83
CA PRO A 7 10.41 6.56 7.38
C PRO A 7 10.88 7.86 6.73
N SER A 8 12.04 7.81 6.07
CA SER A 8 12.73 8.95 5.44
C SER A 8 11.92 9.70 4.37
N ILE A 9 10.84 9.09 3.88
CA ILE A 9 9.94 9.68 2.88
C ILE A 9 9.01 10.75 3.46
N TYR A 10 8.86 10.81 4.80
CA TYR A 10 8.05 11.81 5.49
C TYR A 10 8.90 12.99 5.97
N LYS A 11 8.34 14.20 5.82
CA LYS A 11 8.98 15.44 6.28
C LYS A 11 8.94 15.63 7.80
N SER A 12 7.98 15.00 8.48
CA SER A 12 7.83 15.08 9.94
C SER A 12 7.12 13.85 10.51
N ARG A 13 7.26 13.67 11.83
CA ARG A 13 6.62 12.58 12.57
C ARG A 13 5.12 12.77 12.66
N GLU A 14 4.69 14.02 12.80
CA GLU A 14 3.29 14.41 12.84
C GLU A 14 2.60 14.04 11.52
N GLY A 15 3.25 14.32 10.38
CA GLY A 15 2.74 13.96 9.06
C GLY A 15 2.64 12.44 8.86
N TYR A 16 3.67 11.69 9.27
CA TYR A 16 3.62 10.23 9.26
C TYR A 16 2.45 9.69 10.08
N ARG A 17 2.31 10.13 11.33
CA ARG A 17 1.21 9.72 12.23
C ARG A 17 -0.16 10.08 11.66
N ALA A 18 -0.29 11.26 11.05
CA ALA A 18 -1.55 11.69 10.45
C ALA A 18 -1.97 10.76 9.29
N ILE A 19 -1.04 10.37 8.43
CA ILE A 19 -1.32 9.43 7.33
C ILE A 19 -1.62 8.02 7.86
N GLN A 20 -0.88 7.52 8.85
CA GLN A 20 -1.16 6.20 9.43
C GLN A 20 -2.54 6.17 10.11
N ALA A 21 -2.89 7.21 10.87
CA ALA A 21 -4.19 7.31 11.50
C ALA A 21 -5.33 7.48 10.48
N TRP A 22 -5.09 8.16 9.35
CA TRP A 22 -6.04 8.20 8.24
C TRP A 22 -6.23 6.80 7.64
N TYR A 23 -5.14 6.07 7.40
CA TYR A 23 -5.15 4.71 6.87
C TYR A 23 -5.98 3.77 7.75
N ASP A 24 -5.73 3.77 9.07
CA ASP A 24 -6.47 2.95 10.04
C ASP A 24 -7.97 3.28 10.03
N ARG A 25 -8.32 4.58 10.04
CA ARG A 25 -9.73 5.00 10.01
C ARG A 25 -10.42 4.58 8.72
N THR A 26 -9.76 4.73 7.59
CA THR A 26 -10.34 4.37 6.29
C THR A 26 -10.53 2.85 6.18
N LEU A 27 -9.57 2.03 6.62
CA LEU A 27 -9.75 0.58 6.67
C LEU A 27 -10.92 0.17 7.58
N ALA A 28 -11.03 0.79 8.76
CA ALA A 28 -12.10 0.49 9.72
C ALA A 28 -13.50 0.87 9.22
N GLN A 29 -13.60 1.73 8.19
CA GLN A 29 -14.87 2.14 7.58
C GLN A 29 -15.33 1.22 6.45
N LEU A 30 -14.46 0.32 5.96
CA LEU A 30 -14.84 -0.61 4.91
C LEU A 30 -15.82 -1.66 5.45
N SER A 31 -16.93 -1.84 4.74
CA SER A 31 -17.96 -2.84 5.06
C SER A 31 -17.61 -4.25 4.53
N ILE A 32 -16.49 -4.39 3.83
CA ILE A 32 -16.04 -5.61 3.18
C ILE A 32 -14.78 -6.15 3.87
N PRO A 33 -14.58 -7.49 3.93
CA PRO A 33 -13.35 -8.05 4.46
C PRO A 33 -12.12 -7.65 3.65
N VAL A 34 -11.09 -7.14 4.33
CA VAL A 34 -9.81 -6.76 3.73
C VAL A 34 -8.69 -7.39 4.54
N GLN A 35 -7.81 -8.14 3.86
CA GLN A 35 -6.58 -8.65 4.47
C GLN A 35 -5.47 -7.62 4.29
N SER A 36 -4.99 -7.05 5.38
CA SER A 36 -3.83 -6.15 5.41
C SER A 36 -2.61 -6.92 5.90
N HIS A 37 -1.58 -7.01 5.08
CA HIS A 37 -0.37 -7.75 5.42
C HIS A 37 0.86 -7.21 4.68
N TYR A 38 2.03 -7.76 4.99
CA TYR A 38 3.30 -7.37 4.40
C TYR A 38 3.98 -8.56 3.74
N ILE A 39 4.63 -8.33 2.61
CA ILE A 39 5.55 -9.27 1.96
C ILE A 39 6.97 -8.69 1.93
N PRO A 40 8.02 -9.51 2.07
CA PRO A 40 9.39 -9.05 1.85
C PRO A 40 9.68 -8.88 0.35
N THR A 41 10.44 -7.86 -0.01
CA THR A 41 11.07 -7.67 -1.33
C THR A 41 12.51 -7.23 -1.14
N ASP A 42 13.31 -7.27 -2.20
CA ASP A 42 14.71 -6.80 -2.18
C ASP A 42 14.84 -5.30 -1.86
N LEU A 43 13.77 -4.52 -2.06
CA LEU A 43 13.74 -3.08 -1.78
C LEU A 43 13.09 -2.73 -0.44
N GLY A 44 12.66 -3.73 0.33
CA GLY A 44 12.04 -3.57 1.65
C GLY A 44 10.68 -4.29 1.74
N LYS A 45 10.00 -4.12 2.88
CA LYS A 45 8.65 -4.69 3.05
C LYS A 45 7.64 -3.93 2.20
N THR A 46 6.83 -4.67 1.45
CA THR A 46 5.69 -4.13 0.70
C THR A 46 4.41 -4.43 1.47
N HIS A 47 3.64 -3.41 1.76
CA HIS A 47 2.31 -3.55 2.33
C HIS A 47 1.30 -3.82 1.22
N LEU A 48 0.44 -4.82 1.43
CA LEU A 48 -0.62 -5.21 0.52
C LEU A 48 -1.97 -5.15 1.25
N LEU A 49 -2.99 -4.70 0.52
CA LEU A 49 -4.37 -5.06 0.80
C LEU A 49 -4.81 -6.15 -0.18
N GLU A 50 -5.39 -7.22 0.34
CA GLU A 50 -6.00 -8.27 -0.46
C GLU A 50 -7.48 -8.42 -0.13
N LEU A 51 -8.29 -8.54 -1.19
CA LEU A 51 -9.74 -8.64 -1.11
C LEU A 51 -10.28 -9.61 -2.17
N GLY A 52 -11.45 -10.18 -1.91
CA GLY A 52 -12.09 -11.14 -2.82
C GLY A 52 -11.68 -12.59 -2.55
N GLU A 53 -12.32 -13.51 -3.25
CA GLU A 53 -12.11 -14.95 -3.09
C GLU A 53 -10.84 -15.40 -3.82
N GLY A 54 -10.12 -16.36 -3.24
CA GLY A 54 -8.78 -16.76 -3.70
C GLY A 54 -8.73 -17.47 -5.05
N ASP A 55 -9.87 -17.98 -5.53
CA ASP A 55 -10.04 -18.70 -6.80
C ASP A 55 -10.39 -17.78 -7.99
N LYS A 56 -10.70 -16.50 -7.73
CA LYS A 56 -10.96 -15.50 -8.78
C LYS A 56 -9.66 -15.07 -9.48
N PRO A 57 -9.73 -14.64 -10.75
CA PRO A 57 -8.57 -14.11 -11.45
C PRO A 57 -7.94 -12.94 -10.67
N PRO A 58 -6.60 -12.87 -10.53
CA PRO A 58 -5.95 -11.80 -9.81
C PRO A 58 -6.01 -10.48 -10.59
N LEU A 59 -6.26 -9.38 -9.90
CA LEU A 59 -6.19 -8.02 -10.41
C LEU A 59 -5.31 -7.17 -9.50
N ILE A 60 -4.20 -6.66 -10.06
CA ILE A 60 -3.28 -5.77 -9.34
C ILE A 60 -3.68 -4.32 -9.56
N LEU A 61 -3.90 -3.58 -8.48
CA LEU A 61 -4.27 -2.17 -8.52
C LEU A 61 -3.12 -1.28 -8.06
N LEU A 62 -2.40 -0.68 -9.00
CA LEU A 62 -1.31 0.25 -8.73
C LEU A 62 -1.85 1.68 -8.63
N HIS A 63 -1.54 2.37 -7.54
CA HIS A 63 -1.91 3.78 -7.35
C HIS A 63 -0.93 4.73 -8.07
N PRO A 64 -1.31 5.96 -8.42
CA PRO A 64 -0.41 6.96 -8.99
C PRO A 64 0.46 7.60 -7.90
N LEU A 65 1.31 8.53 -8.32
CA LEU A 65 2.09 9.37 -7.41
C LEU A 65 1.16 10.14 -6.44
N SER A 66 1.67 10.40 -5.23
CA SER A 66 0.94 11.12 -4.16
C SER A 66 -0.33 10.45 -3.65
N ALA A 67 -0.51 9.15 -3.92
CA ALA A 67 -1.57 8.31 -3.37
C ALA A 67 -1.00 7.11 -2.60
N ASN A 68 -1.89 6.24 -2.13
CA ASN A 68 -1.61 4.94 -1.53
C ASN A 68 -2.76 3.96 -1.87
N ALA A 69 -2.65 2.69 -1.48
CA ALA A 69 -3.58 1.61 -1.82
C ALA A 69 -5.06 1.96 -1.58
N LEU A 70 -5.36 2.71 -0.51
CA LEU A 70 -6.73 3.06 -0.11
C LEU A 70 -7.44 4.04 -1.05
N MET A 71 -6.74 4.65 -2.01
CA MET A 71 -7.41 5.44 -3.04
C MET A 71 -8.45 4.64 -3.83
N TRP A 72 -8.24 3.32 -3.92
CA TRP A 72 -9.09 2.37 -4.63
C TRP A 72 -10.28 1.89 -3.80
N SER A 73 -10.39 2.34 -2.54
CA SER A 73 -11.47 1.91 -1.65
C SER A 73 -12.88 2.07 -2.23
N PRO A 74 -13.22 3.11 -3.03
CA PRO A 74 -14.53 3.19 -3.68
C PRO A 74 -14.78 2.12 -4.74
N GLN A 75 -13.74 1.47 -5.27
CA GLN A 75 -13.84 0.42 -6.29
C GLN A 75 -13.77 -1.00 -5.71
N PHE A 76 -13.33 -1.17 -4.47
CA PHE A 76 -13.08 -2.48 -3.88
C PHE A 76 -14.29 -3.40 -3.91
N GLU A 77 -15.47 -2.91 -3.51
CA GLU A 77 -16.69 -3.74 -3.47
C GLU A 77 -17.04 -4.28 -4.86
N ALA A 78 -17.11 -3.40 -5.87
CA ALA A 78 -17.46 -3.80 -7.23
C ALA A 78 -16.42 -4.73 -7.85
N LEU A 79 -15.12 -4.45 -7.69
CA LEU A 79 -14.07 -5.23 -8.34
C LEU A 79 -13.84 -6.59 -7.66
N SER A 80 -13.96 -6.67 -6.33
CA SER A 80 -13.75 -7.91 -5.57
C SER A 80 -14.83 -8.98 -5.82
N GLN A 81 -15.98 -8.59 -6.39
CA GLN A 81 -16.99 -9.53 -6.86
C GLN A 81 -16.49 -10.35 -8.05
N HIS A 82 -15.58 -9.82 -8.87
CA HIS A 82 -15.10 -10.45 -10.10
C HIS A 82 -13.64 -10.91 -10.02
N PHE A 83 -12.83 -10.30 -9.15
CA PHE A 83 -11.39 -10.52 -9.08
C PHE A 83 -10.91 -10.74 -7.65
N ARG A 84 -9.78 -11.45 -7.51
CA ARG A 84 -8.95 -11.37 -6.31
C ARG A 84 -8.10 -10.10 -6.42
N LEU A 85 -8.40 -9.09 -5.62
CA LEU A 85 -7.67 -7.83 -5.64
C LEU A 85 -6.38 -7.95 -4.86
N ILE A 86 -5.28 -7.50 -5.47
CA ILE A 86 -3.98 -7.34 -4.83
C ILE A 86 -3.61 -5.86 -4.98
N VAL A 87 -3.62 -5.12 -3.87
CA VAL A 87 -3.54 -3.67 -3.87
C VAL A 87 -2.30 -3.25 -3.07
N PRO A 88 -1.11 -3.19 -3.72
CA PRO A 88 0.11 -2.79 -3.04
C PRO A 88 0.14 -1.29 -2.77
N ASP A 89 0.72 -0.92 -1.63
CA ASP A 89 1.34 0.39 -1.49
C ASP A 89 2.68 0.37 -2.23
N ILE A 90 2.86 1.24 -3.23
CA ILE A 90 4.11 1.31 -3.98
C ILE A 90 5.25 1.76 -3.04
N ILE A 91 6.37 1.04 -3.09
CA ILE A 91 7.57 1.32 -2.27
C ILE A 91 8.03 2.79 -2.43
N GLY A 92 8.45 3.42 -1.33
CA GLY A 92 8.96 4.80 -1.36
C GLY A 92 7.89 5.90 -1.45
N MET A 93 6.61 5.52 -1.45
CA MET A 93 5.45 6.41 -1.48
C MET A 93 4.76 6.50 -0.11
N ALA A 94 3.84 7.45 0.07
CA ALA A 94 3.19 7.75 1.35
C ALA A 94 2.07 6.73 1.72
N GLY A 95 2.37 5.44 1.60
CA GLY A 95 1.58 4.31 2.09
C GLY A 95 2.26 3.64 3.28
N ARG A 96 2.05 2.33 3.44
CA ARG A 96 2.66 1.52 4.52
C ARG A 96 3.89 0.72 4.10
N SER A 97 4.22 0.68 2.82
CA SER A 97 5.45 0.05 2.32
C SER A 97 6.71 0.76 2.80
N GLY A 98 7.85 0.08 2.68
CA GLY A 98 9.17 0.62 3.01
C GLY A 98 9.50 1.93 2.28
N SER A 99 10.45 2.67 2.85
CA SER A 99 10.82 4.03 2.44
C SER A 99 11.82 4.11 1.29
N THR A 100 12.34 2.98 0.80
CA THR A 100 13.26 2.93 -0.34
C THR A 100 12.62 3.58 -1.56
N ARG A 101 13.29 4.55 -2.19
CA ARG A 101 12.83 5.20 -3.43
C ARG A 101 13.67 4.72 -4.61
N PRO A 102 13.19 3.74 -5.39
CA PRO A 102 13.91 3.28 -6.55
C PRO A 102 13.97 4.37 -7.62
N SER A 103 15.00 4.35 -8.47
CA SER A 103 15.11 5.30 -9.58
C SER A 103 14.09 4.97 -10.67
N TYR A 104 13.36 5.97 -11.16
CA TYR A 104 12.48 5.84 -12.33
C TYR A 104 13.24 5.59 -13.65
N LYS A 105 14.57 5.74 -13.65
CA LYS A 105 15.43 5.49 -14.81
C LYS A 105 16.03 4.08 -14.83
N SER A 106 15.54 3.20 -13.95
CA SER A 106 16.03 1.82 -13.78
C SER A 106 14.87 0.86 -13.67
N ASP A 107 15.16 -0.43 -13.86
CA ASP A 107 14.17 -1.51 -13.75
C ASP A 107 13.88 -1.90 -12.29
N ALA A 108 14.38 -1.12 -11.31
CA ALA A 108 14.21 -1.43 -9.89
C ALA A 108 12.73 -1.54 -9.48
N HIS A 109 11.82 -0.77 -10.08
CA HIS A 109 10.38 -0.91 -9.83
C HIS A 109 9.77 -2.20 -10.41
N ALA A 110 10.39 -2.81 -11.41
CA ALA A 110 9.96 -4.09 -11.97
C ALA A 110 10.53 -5.29 -11.18
N HIS A 111 11.65 -5.09 -10.47
CA HIS A 111 12.21 -6.07 -9.52
C HIS A 111 11.57 -6.02 -8.14
N TRP A 112 10.88 -4.94 -7.82
CA TRP A 112 9.97 -4.82 -6.70
C TRP A 112 8.66 -5.54 -7.00
#